data_AF-A0A367M130-F1
#
_entry.id   AF-A0A367M130-F1
#
_cell.length_a   1.000
_cell.length_b   1.000
_cell.length_c   1.000
_cell.angle_alpha   90.00
_cell.angle_beta   90.00
_cell.angle_gamma   90.00
#
_symmetry.space_group_name_H-M   'P 1'
#
loop_
_entity.id
_entity.type
_entity.pdbx_description
1 polymer ?
#
loop_
_entity_poly.entity_id
_entity_poly.type
_entity_poly.pdbx_seq_one_letter_code
_entity_poly.pdbx_strand_id
1 'polypeptide(L)'
;MLQTIDRSFIGEGIIHARLYGSQEPFLPLGNCDTFNISFATDRKTLPNYMGGGGNSNVRERVTDVTSSIGMFDLTAENVALVTRSTIQVAPTCLLYTS
;
A
#
# COMPACT_ATOMS: atom_id res chain seq x y z
N MET A 1 -0.74 -30.74 -28.04
CA MET A 1 -1.48 -29.56 -27.56
C MET A 1 -1.08 -29.36 -26.10
N LEU A 2 -0.43 -28.25 -25.75
CA LEU A 2 -0.08 -27.94 -24.36
C LEU A 2 -1.35 -27.49 -23.65
N GLN A 3 -1.72 -28.20 -22.58
CA GLN A 3 -2.88 -27.86 -21.77
C GLN A 3 -2.59 -26.58 -20.98
N THR A 4 -3.46 -25.59 -21.08
CA THR A 4 -3.41 -24.39 -20.24
C THR A 4 -3.65 -24.79 -18.79
N ILE A 5 -2.67 -24.55 -17.92
CA ILE A 5 -2.79 -24.75 -16.48
C ILE A 5 -3.42 -23.48 -15.90
N ASP A 6 -4.65 -23.58 -15.42
CA ASP A 6 -5.28 -22.49 -14.68
C ASP A 6 -4.67 -22.35 -13.28
N ARG A 7 -4.44 -21.11 -12.85
CA ARG A 7 -3.89 -20.75 -11.54
C ARG A 7 -4.77 -19.70 -10.88
N SER A 8 -6.06 -20.02 -10.76
CA SER A 8 -6.98 -19.23 -9.96
C SER A 8 -6.50 -19.12 -8.51
N PHE A 9 -6.57 -17.91 -7.94
CA PHE A 9 -6.09 -17.60 -6.60
C PHE A 9 -7.15 -16.81 -5.84
N ILE A 10 -7.44 -17.25 -4.61
CA ILE A 10 -8.16 -16.47 -3.61
C ILE A 10 -7.11 -16.06 -2.57
N GLY A 11 -6.83 -14.77 -2.50
CA GLY A 11 -5.84 -14.24 -1.58
C GLY A 11 -6.42 -13.99 -0.21
N GLU A 12 -5.86 -14.67 0.79
CA GLU A 12 -6.11 -14.44 2.20
C GLU A 12 -4.78 -14.14 2.89
N GLY A 13 -4.80 -13.22 3.85
CA GLY A 13 -3.62 -12.92 4.66
C GLY A 13 -3.85 -11.77 5.62
N ILE A 14 -2.95 -11.65 6.59
CA ILE A 14 -2.94 -10.56 7.55
C ILE A 14 -1.91 -9.53 7.11
N ILE A 15 -2.36 -8.28 7.00
CA ILE A 15 -1.49 -7.16 6.65
C ILE A 15 -0.72 -6.74 7.90
N HIS A 16 0.60 -6.68 7.74
CA HIS A 16 1.54 -6.31 8.80
C HIS A 16 2.26 -5.03 8.41
N ALA A 17 2.34 -4.06 9.33
CA ALA A 17 2.96 -2.77 9.08
C ALA A 17 3.89 -2.36 10.23
N ARG A 18 4.89 -1.53 9.91
CA ARG A 18 5.77 -0.88 10.89
C ARG A 18 6.21 0.49 10.40
N LEU A 19 6.67 1.31 11.33
CA LEU A 19 7.31 2.58 10.99
C LEU A 19 8.62 2.33 10.23
N TYR A 20 8.82 3.08 9.15
CA TYR A 20 10.04 3.01 8.36
C TYR A 20 11.27 3.37 9.20
N GLY A 21 12.30 2.53 9.15
CA GLY A 21 13.54 2.71 9.93
C GLY A 21 13.48 2.21 11.38
N SER A 22 12.33 1.73 11.86
CA SER A 22 12.22 1.13 13.20
C SER A 22 12.67 -0.34 13.20
N GLN A 23 13.23 -0.77 14.33
CA GLN A 23 13.56 -2.18 14.61
C GLN A 23 12.45 -2.91 15.38
N GLU A 24 11.36 -2.23 15.71
CA GLU A 24 10.17 -2.82 16.30
C GLU A 24 9.57 -3.91 15.38
N PRO A 25 8.91 -4.92 15.97
CA PRO A 25 8.23 -5.95 15.20
C PRO A 25 7.12 -5.35 14.34
N PHE A 26 6.78 -6.05 13.25
CA PHE A 26 5.61 -5.66 12.47
C PHE A 26 4.34 -5.95 13.26
N LEU A 27 3.44 -4.98 13.29
CA LEU A 27 2.16 -5.09 13.97
C LEU A 27 1.06 -5.44 12.96
N PRO A 28 0.12 -6.34 13.31
CA PRO A 28 -1.00 -6.66 12.45
C PRO A 28 -2.01 -5.50 12.42
N LEU A 29 -2.52 -5.17 11.24
CA LEU A 29 -3.55 -4.13 11.06
C LEU A 29 -4.98 -4.61 11.40
N GLY A 30 -5.15 -5.85 11.87
CA GLY A 30 -6.47 -6.42 12.18
C GLY A 30 -7.24 -6.87 10.95
N ASN A 31 -8.58 -6.88 11.02
CA ASN A 31 -9.44 -7.35 9.96
C ASN A 31 -9.50 -6.36 8.79
N CYS A 32 -9.03 -6.80 7.61
CA CYS A 32 -9.01 -6.04 6.37
C CYS A 32 -9.66 -6.87 5.24
N ASP A 33 -10.50 -6.27 4.40
CA ASP A 33 -11.08 -6.96 3.23
C ASP A 33 -10.25 -6.82 1.96
N THR A 34 -9.54 -5.71 1.83
CA THR A 34 -8.95 -5.31 0.55
C THR A 34 -7.52 -4.84 0.76
N PHE A 35 -6.61 -5.40 -0.05
CA PHE A 35 -5.26 -4.89 -0.22
C PHE A 35 -5.00 -4.71 -1.72
N ASN A 36 -4.72 -3.49 -2.14
CA ASN A 36 -4.35 -3.18 -3.53
C ASN A 36 -2.99 -2.49 -3.57
N ILE A 37 -2.19 -2.83 -4.57
CA ILE A 37 -0.92 -2.19 -4.88
C ILE A 37 -0.90 -1.85 -6.37
N SER A 38 -0.57 -0.61 -6.66
CA SER A 38 -0.48 -0.07 -8.02
C SER A 38 0.80 0.73 -8.17
N PHE A 39 1.28 0.86 -9.40
CA PHE A 39 2.44 1.66 -9.73
C PHE A 39 2.11 2.55 -10.93
N ALA A 40 2.58 3.79 -10.87
CA ALA A 40 2.48 4.73 -11.99
C ALA A 40 3.81 4.73 -12.76
N THR A 41 3.75 4.75 -14.08
CA THR A 41 4.94 4.89 -14.94
C THR A 41 4.86 6.13 -15.81
N ASP A 42 5.98 6.85 -15.89
CA ASP A 42 6.22 7.87 -16.90
C ASP A 42 6.88 7.21 -18.10
N ARG A 43 6.17 7.20 -19.22
CA ARG A 43 6.61 6.62 -20.48
C ARG A 43 6.85 7.72 -21.50
N LYS A 44 8.12 7.87 -21.90
CA LYS A 44 8.53 8.81 -22.94
C LYS A 44 8.88 8.06 -24.21
N THR A 45 8.28 8.48 -25.32
CA THR A 45 8.49 7.87 -26.62
C THR A 45 9.03 8.90 -27.60
N LEU A 46 10.10 8.55 -28.31
CA LEU A 46 10.59 9.29 -29.48
C LEU A 46 10.02 8.63 -30.72
N PRO A 47 9.07 9.25 -31.43
CA PRO A 47 8.56 8.73 -32.70
C PRO A 47 9.67 8.71 -33.75
N ASN A 48 9.61 7.75 -34.68
CA ASN A 48 10.54 7.69 -35.79
C ASN A 48 10.07 8.60 -36.94
N TYR A 49 10.88 9.62 -37.27
CA TYR A 49 10.58 10.59 -38.34
C TYR A 49 11.35 10.31 -39.65
N MET A 50 12.17 9.25 -39.71
CA MET A 50 13.07 8.96 -40.83
C MET A 50 12.54 7.94 -41.86
N GLY A 51 11.21 7.69 -41.89
CA GLY A 51 10.59 6.91 -42.97
C GLY A 51 10.06 5.52 -42.59
N GLY A 52 9.94 5.20 -41.31
CA GLY A 52 9.28 3.97 -40.84
C GLY A 52 8.47 4.25 -39.58
N GLY A 53 7.17 3.97 -39.60
CA GLY A 53 6.26 4.23 -38.48
C GLY A 53 6.65 3.55 -37.17
N GLY A 54 6.11 4.06 -36.07
CA GLY A 54 6.43 3.59 -34.71
C GLY A 54 7.43 4.50 -33.99
N ASN A 55 8.05 3.98 -32.93
CA ASN A 55 8.94 4.75 -32.05
C ASN A 55 10.39 4.37 -32.30
N SER A 56 11.27 5.37 -32.48
CA SER A 56 12.72 5.19 -32.53
C SER A 56 13.30 4.87 -31.15
N ASN A 57 12.72 5.43 -30.09
CA ASN A 57 13.14 5.13 -28.72
C ASN A 57 11.95 5.15 -27.76
N VAL A 58 12.01 4.34 -26.72
CA VAL A 58 11.03 4.30 -25.62
C VAL A 58 11.79 4.19 -24.31
N ARG A 59 11.48 5.07 -23.36
CA ARG A 59 11.96 4.99 -21.99
C ARG A 59 10.79 5.00 -21.03
N GLU A 60 10.76 4.04 -20.13
CA GLU A 60 9.75 3.94 -19.09
C GLU A 60 10.42 4.00 -17.71
N ARG A 61 9.83 4.77 -16.80
CA ARG A 61 10.30 4.89 -15.41
C ARG A 61 9.10 4.84 -14.48
N VAL A 62 9.16 3.98 -13.46
CA VAL A 62 8.20 3.99 -12.36
C VAL A 62 8.37 5.30 -11.59
N THR A 63 7.28 6.08 -11.48
CA THR A 63 7.27 7.35 -10.73
C THR A 63 6.83 7.12 -9.30
N ASP A 64 5.78 6.34 -9.11
CA ASP A 64 5.12 6.16 -7.82
C ASP A 64 4.63 4.73 -7.62
N VAL A 65 4.55 4.34 -6.36
CA VAL A 65 3.92 3.08 -5.92
C VAL A 65 2.90 3.43 -4.85
N THR A 66 1.63 3.10 -5.11
CA THR A 66 0.51 3.43 -4.25
C THR A 66 -0.14 2.14 -3.76
N SER A 67 -0.28 2.00 -2.45
CA SER A 67 -1.07 0.93 -1.82
C SER A 67 -2.34 1.49 -1.16
N SER A 68 -3.43 0.72 -1.21
CA SER A 68 -4.67 1.03 -0.52
C SER A 68 -5.14 -0.17 0.30
N ILE A 69 -5.60 0.10 1.52
CA ILE A 69 -6.01 -0.91 2.49
C ILE A 69 -7.44 -0.58 2.96
N GLY A 70 -8.36 -1.54 2.85
CA GLY A 70 -9.69 -1.47 3.45
C GLY A 70 -9.64 -2.11 4.83
N MET A 71 -9.77 -1.31 5.89
CA MET A 71 -9.70 -1.77 7.29
C MET A 71 -11.08 -1.67 7.95
N PHE A 72 -11.49 -2.68 8.71
CA PHE A 72 -12.69 -2.62 9.55
C PHE A 72 -12.38 -2.35 11.02
N ASP A 73 -11.22 -2.79 11.51
CA ASP A 73 -10.85 -2.63 12.91
C ASP A 73 -10.10 -1.30 13.15
N LEU A 74 -10.84 -0.31 13.67
CA LEU A 74 -10.30 1.00 14.03
C LEU A 74 -9.82 1.03 15.50
N THR A 75 -8.69 0.37 15.77
CA THR A 75 -7.99 0.50 17.05
C THR A 75 -7.18 1.79 17.10
N ALA A 76 -6.91 2.30 18.31
CA ALA A 76 -6.09 3.51 18.48
C ALA A 76 -4.70 3.36 17.85
N GLU A 77 -4.13 2.14 17.89
CA GLU A 77 -2.83 1.78 17.31
C GLU A 77 -2.85 1.85 15.78
N ASN A 78 -3.85 1.26 15.14
CA ASN A 78 -3.98 1.27 13.68
C ASN A 78 -4.22 2.68 13.15
N VAL A 79 -5.09 3.44 13.81
CA VAL A 79 -5.38 4.83 13.43
C VAL A 79 -4.13 5.70 13.62
N ALA A 80 -3.41 5.55 14.73
CA ALA A 80 -2.16 6.26 14.96
C ALA A 80 -1.11 5.94 13.88
N LEU A 81 -0.98 4.67 13.49
CA LEU A 81 -0.02 4.24 12.46
C LEU A 81 -0.36 4.81 11.07
N VAL A 82 -1.63 4.74 10.65
CA VAL A 82 -2.08 5.24 9.33
C VAL A 82 -1.97 6.77 9.25
N THR A 83 -2.34 7.48 10.32
CA THR A 83 -2.35 8.95 10.36
C THR A 83 -1.01 9.56 10.77
N ARG A 84 -0.01 8.74 11.13
CA ARG A 84 1.26 9.18 11.74
C ARG A 84 1.07 9.99 13.02
N SER A 85 0.08 9.61 13.82
CA SER A 85 -0.26 10.27 15.09
C SER A 85 0.33 9.54 16.29
N THR A 86 0.32 10.19 17.46
CA THR A 86 0.72 9.62 18.75
C THR A 86 -0.50 9.37 19.63
N ILE A 87 -0.51 8.27 20.38
CA ILE A 87 -1.59 7.96 21.33
C ILE A 87 -1.27 8.62 22.68
N GLN A 88 -2.25 9.34 23.25
CA GLN A 88 -2.15 9.91 24.61
C GLN A 88 -3.26 9.32 25.50
N VAL A 89 -2.87 8.74 26.64
CA VAL A 89 -3.81 8.24 27.64
C VAL A 89 -4.05 9.33 28.68
N ALA A 90 -5.30 9.78 28.82
CA ALA A 90 -5.65 10.80 29.80
C ALA A 90 -5.61 10.24 31.24
N PRO A 91 -5.11 11.00 32.22
CA PRO A 91 -5.14 10.59 33.62
C PRO A 91 -6.58 10.58 34.16
N THR A 92 -6.96 9.52 34.85
CA THR A 92 -8.32 9.32 35.42
C THR A 92 -8.60 10.14 36.68
N CYS A 93 -7.61 10.79 37.29
CA CYS A 93 -7.78 11.45 38.60
C CYS A 93 -8.55 12.78 38.58
N LEU A 94 -9.06 13.22 37.43
CA LEU A 94 -9.80 14.49 37.26
C LEU A 94 -11.30 14.32 36.99
N LEU A 95 -11.82 13.09 36.98
CA LEU A 95 -13.22 12.81 36.65
C LEU A 95 -14.17 12.74 37.86
N TYR A 96 -13.66 12.96 39.08
CA TYR A 96 -14.46 12.93 40.31
C TYR A 96 -14.10 14.08 41.27
N THR A 97 -14.21 15.31 40.79
CA THR A 97 -14.25 16.49 41.67
C THR A 97 -15.36 17.41 41.18
N SER A 98 -16.58 17.11 41.62
CA SER A 98 -17.73 18.01 41.65
C SER A 98 -18.49 17.74 42.95
#